data_AF-A0A3L9Y3C0-F1
#
_entry.id   AF-A0A3L9Y3C0-F1
#
_cell.length_a   1.000
_cell.length_b   1.000
_cell.length_c   1.000
_cell.angle_alpha   90.00
_cell.angle_beta   90.00
_cell.angle_gamma   90.00
#
_symmetry.space_group_name_H-M   'P 1'
#
loop_
_entity.id
_entity.type
_entity.pdbx_description
1 polymer ?
#
loop_
_entity_poly.entity_id
_entity_poly.type
_entity_poly.pdbx_seq_one_letter_code
_entity_poly.pdbx_strand_id
1 'polypeptide(L)'
;MSVFEELAALEERKQELLAKAKADALARAEAAVAELNQLGLAYRLTAPRSAGAATTRRGGVRETVRQVIFAAPEGIARVTIMEAVNATDKRSQQSVANALAALKKAGLVESNQGIYKPVSQ
;
A
#
# COMPACT_ATOMS: atom_id res chain seq x y z
N MET A 1 31.51 14.35 -24.97
CA MET A 1 30.66 13.98 -23.82
C MET A 1 29.31 14.62 -24.05
N SER A 2 28.29 13.80 -24.16
CA SER A 2 26.91 14.26 -24.37
C SER A 2 26.30 14.64 -23.03
N VAL A 3 25.50 15.71 -22.99
CA VAL A 3 24.74 16.13 -21.79
C VAL A 3 23.89 14.98 -21.23
N PHE A 4 23.46 14.05 -22.08
CA PHE A 4 22.74 12.84 -21.68
C PHE A 4 23.60 11.83 -20.90
N GLU A 5 24.90 11.72 -21.21
CA GLU A 5 25.84 10.85 -20.48
C GLU A 5 26.15 11.42 -19.09
N GLU A 6 26.24 12.75 -18.97
CA GLU A 6 26.45 13.44 -17.69
C GLU A 6 25.22 13.33 -16.76
N LEU A 7 24.00 13.40 -17.31
CA LEU A 7 22.76 13.20 -16.56
C LEU A 7 22.66 11.77 -16.00
N ALA A 8 22.97 10.76 -16.82
CA ALA A 8 22.95 9.36 -16.38
C ALA A 8 23.96 9.12 -15.23
N ALA A 9 25.18 9.63 -15.36
CA ALA A 9 26.21 9.50 -14.33
C ALA A 9 25.82 10.22 -13.03
N LEU A 10 25.12 11.36 -13.11
CA LEU A 10 24.62 12.08 -11.94
C LEU A 10 23.48 11.34 -11.24
N GLU A 11 22.59 10.70 -11.99
CA GLU A 11 21.51 9.89 -11.43
C GLU A 11 22.05 8.66 -10.70
N GLU A 12 23.03 7.97 -11.28
CA GLU A 12 23.66 6.80 -10.67
C GLU A 12 24.34 7.20 -9.35
N ARG A 13 25.13 8.28 -9.36
CA ARG A 13 25.79 8.79 -8.15
C ARG A 13 24.80 9.24 -7.08
N LYS A 14 23.66 9.82 -7.47
CA LYS A 14 22.56 10.17 -6.56
C LYS A 14 21.92 8.93 -5.95
N GLN A 15 21.69 7.89 -6.74
CA GLN A 15 21.11 6.63 -6.25
C GLN A 15 22.03 5.95 -5.24
N GLU A 16 23.34 5.91 -5.52
CA GLU A 16 24.33 5.37 -4.59
C GLU A 16 24.36 6.13 -3.25
N LEU A 17 24.36 7.47 -3.29
CA LEU A 17 24.34 8.29 -2.08
C LEU A 17 23.05 8.08 -1.28
N LEU A 18 21.91 7.98 -1.96
CA LEU A 18 20.62 7.69 -1.30
C LEU A 18 20.61 6.29 -0.69
N ALA A 19 21.19 5.29 -1.35
CA ALA A 19 21.27 3.93 -0.83
C ALA A 19 22.14 3.88 0.43
N LYS A 20 23.31 4.52 0.41
CA LYS A 20 24.20 4.62 1.58
C LYS A 20 23.54 5.35 2.74
N ALA A 21 22.93 6.52 2.48
CA ALA A 21 22.24 7.28 3.52
C ALA A 21 21.09 6.50 4.16
N LYS A 22 20.34 5.70 3.37
CA LYS A 22 19.28 4.83 3.89
C LYS A 22 19.84 3.71 4.76
N ALA A 23 20.92 3.06 4.33
CA ALA A 23 21.57 1.99 5.09
C ALA A 23 22.09 2.50 6.44
N ASP A 24 22.77 3.65 6.44
CA ASP A 24 23.30 4.27 7.66
C ASP A 24 22.18 4.69 8.63
N ALA A 25 21.10 5.27 8.10
CA ALA A 25 19.93 5.65 8.91
C ALA A 25 19.26 4.43 9.55
N LEU A 26 19.14 3.32 8.79
CA LEU A 26 18.53 2.09 9.27
C LEU A 26 19.39 1.45 10.37
N ALA A 27 20.72 1.38 10.18
CA ALA A 27 21.64 0.85 11.18
C ALA A 27 21.59 1.64 12.51
N ARG A 28 21.51 2.98 12.43
CA ARG A 28 21.35 3.84 13.63
C ARG A 28 20.01 3.60 14.34
N ALA A 29 18.93 3.42 13.58
CA ALA A 29 17.62 3.14 14.14
C ALA A 29 17.60 1.76 14.83
N GLU A 30 18.25 0.76 14.25
CA GLU A 30 18.38 -0.58 14.85
C GLU A 30 19.16 -0.53 16.17
N ALA A 31 20.27 0.19 16.21
CA ALA A 31 21.06 0.38 17.43
C ALA A 31 20.23 1.04 18.53
N ALA A 32 19.51 2.12 18.22
CA ALA A 32 18.66 2.81 19.19
C ALA A 32 17.53 1.90 19.72
N VAL A 33 16.91 1.10 18.85
CA VAL A 33 15.87 0.14 19.28
C VAL A 33 16.47 -0.97 20.16
N ALA A 34 17.68 -1.44 19.87
CA ALA A 34 18.37 -2.40 20.70
C ALA A 34 18.67 -1.85 22.10
N GLU A 35 19.13 -0.59 22.19
CA GLU A 35 19.35 0.10 23.48
C GLU A 35 18.04 0.23 24.28
N LEU A 36 16.94 0.61 23.64
CA LEU A 36 15.63 0.69 24.30
C LEU A 36 15.14 -0.69 24.80
N ASN A 37 15.38 -1.75 24.02
CA ASN A 37 15.06 -3.13 24.41
C ASN A 37 15.89 -3.60 25.62
N GLN A 38 17.17 -3.21 25.70
CA GLN A 38 18.01 -3.50 26.85
C GLN A 38 17.55 -2.79 28.13
N LEU A 39 16.94 -1.61 28.00
CA LEU A 39 16.31 -0.87 29.10
C LEU A 39 14.94 -1.45 29.51
N GLY A 40 14.50 -2.56 28.90
CA GLY A 40 13.26 -3.27 29.23
C GLY A 40 12.03 -2.80 28.45
N LEU A 41 12.20 -1.92 27.46
CA LEU A 41 11.10 -1.45 26.61
C LEU A 41 11.03 -2.31 25.34
N ALA A 42 9.93 -3.03 25.09
CA ALA A 42 9.83 -3.90 23.91
C ALA A 42 9.45 -3.13 22.64
N TYR A 43 10.44 -2.66 21.89
CA TYR A 43 10.28 -2.00 20.59
C TYR A 43 10.82 -2.85 19.44
N ARG A 44 10.19 -2.69 18.27
CA ARG A 44 10.60 -3.33 17.01
C ARG A 44 10.48 -2.34 15.87
N LEU A 45 11.49 -2.28 15.01
CA LEU A 45 11.38 -1.57 13.74
C LEU A 45 10.42 -2.32 12.82
N THR A 46 9.38 -1.62 12.40
CA THR A 46 8.46 -2.09 11.37
C THR A 46 8.71 -1.28 10.12
N ALA A 47 8.73 -1.94 8.96
CA ALA A 47 8.63 -1.22 7.69
C ALA A 47 7.41 -0.28 7.75
N PRO A 48 7.47 0.91 7.14
CA PRO A 48 6.28 1.73 7.00
C PRO A 48 5.23 0.85 6.34
N ARG A 49 4.18 0.51 7.10
CA ARG A 49 2.96 -0.05 6.55
C ARG A 49 2.45 1.00 5.59
N SER A 50 2.78 0.82 4.30
CA SER A 50 2.46 1.69 3.15
C SER A 50 1.43 2.72 3.55
N ALA A 51 1.88 3.94 3.93
CA ALA A 51 1.12 4.96 4.64
C ALA A 51 -0.38 4.66 4.65
N GLY A 52 -0.79 3.84 5.63
CA GLY A 52 -2.17 3.36 5.73
C GLY A 52 -3.01 4.58 6.05
N ALA A 53 -3.57 5.18 5.00
CA ALA A 53 -4.49 6.29 4.94
C ALA A 53 -4.71 6.98 6.29
N ALA A 54 -4.11 8.16 6.46
CA ALA A 54 -4.70 9.17 7.31
C ALA A 54 -6.21 9.19 7.00
N THR A 55 -6.99 8.81 8.02
CA THR A 55 -8.44 8.65 7.97
C THR A 55 -9.08 10.00 7.66
N THR A 56 -9.10 10.36 6.38
CA THR A 56 -10.02 11.35 5.83
C THR A 56 -11.25 10.56 5.40
N ARG A 57 -12.33 10.78 6.16
CA ARG A 57 -13.62 10.07 6.23
C ARG A 57 -14.37 9.77 4.91
N ARG A 58 -13.79 9.99 3.72
CA ARG A 58 -14.41 9.68 2.42
C ARG A 58 -13.59 8.78 1.48
N GLY A 59 -12.30 8.55 1.75
CA GLY A 59 -11.43 7.74 0.88
C GLY A 59 -11.16 6.29 1.34
N GLY A 60 -11.28 6.00 2.64
CA GLY A 60 -10.74 4.77 3.25
C GLY A 60 -11.24 3.47 2.61
N VAL A 61 -12.54 3.17 2.72
CA VAL A 61 -13.07 1.86 2.28
C VAL A 61 -12.92 1.65 0.77
N ARG A 62 -13.09 2.69 -0.05
CA ARG A 62 -12.98 2.57 -1.51
C ARG A 62 -11.55 2.26 -1.93
N GLU A 63 -10.58 2.94 -1.35
CA GLU A 63 -9.17 2.72 -1.67
C GLU A 63 -8.71 1.35 -1.16
N THR A 64 -9.13 0.93 0.04
CA THR A 64 -8.84 -0.43 0.53
C THR A 64 -9.45 -1.50 -0.39
N VAL A 65 -10.71 -1.36 -0.79
CA VAL A 65 -11.35 -2.30 -1.73
C VAL A 65 -10.62 -2.33 -3.07
N ARG A 66 -10.19 -1.16 -3.58
CA ARG A 66 -9.41 -1.08 -4.82
C ARG A 66 -8.08 -1.83 -4.69
N GLN A 67 -7.33 -1.60 -3.62
CA GLN A 67 -6.05 -2.26 -3.39
C GLN A 67 -6.20 -3.79 -3.31
N VAL A 68 -7.24 -4.27 -2.62
CA VAL A 68 -7.55 -5.70 -2.52
C VAL A 68 -7.80 -6.32 -3.91
N ILE A 69 -8.54 -5.63 -4.78
CA ILE A 69 -8.82 -6.11 -6.14
C ILE A 69 -7.56 -6.06 -7.01
N PHE A 70 -6.77 -4.99 -6.91
CA PHE A 70 -5.55 -4.82 -7.71
C PHE A 70 -4.43 -5.78 -7.30
N ALA A 71 -4.43 -6.28 -6.06
CA ALA A 71 -3.54 -7.34 -5.60
C ALA A 71 -3.90 -8.73 -6.16
N ALA A 72 -5.10 -8.89 -6.74
CA ALA A 72 -5.60 -10.15 -7.28
C ALA A 72 -6.01 -9.99 -8.76
N PRO A 73 -5.06 -9.99 -9.71
CA PRO A 73 -5.34 -9.75 -11.13
C PRO A 73 -6.26 -10.82 -11.75
N GLU A 74 -6.24 -12.05 -11.23
CA GLU A 74 -7.12 -13.14 -11.62
C GLU A 74 -8.59 -12.90 -11.23
N GLY A 75 -8.84 -11.93 -10.36
CA GLY A 75 -10.14 -11.60 -9.83
C GLY A 75 -10.39 -12.14 -8.43
N ILE A 76 -11.22 -11.40 -7.69
CA ILE A 76 -11.54 -11.72 -6.30
C ILE A 76 -13.05 -11.68 -6.06
N ALA A 77 -13.56 -12.66 -5.32
CA ALA A 77 -14.97 -12.76 -4.99
C ALA A 77 -15.37 -11.70 -3.94
N ARG A 78 -16.64 -11.24 -4.01
CA ARG A 78 -17.18 -10.24 -3.07
C ARG A 78 -16.97 -10.62 -1.60
N VAL A 79 -17.14 -11.89 -1.25
CA VAL A 79 -17.00 -12.39 0.13
C VAL A 79 -15.57 -12.21 0.63
N THR A 80 -14.59 -12.60 -0.18
CA THR A 80 -13.16 -12.45 0.14
C THR A 80 -12.75 -10.97 0.25
N ILE A 81 -13.35 -10.08 -0.54
CA ILE A 81 -13.15 -8.63 -0.38
C ILE A 81 -13.69 -8.15 0.97
N MET A 82 -14.88 -8.61 1.39
CA MET A 82 -15.46 -8.24 2.68
C MET A 82 -14.60 -8.72 3.85
N GLU A 83 -14.07 -9.93 3.76
CA GLU A 83 -13.14 -10.49 4.75
C GLU A 83 -11.84 -9.68 4.82
N ALA A 84 -11.23 -9.37 3.66
CA ALA A 84 -10.00 -8.59 3.59
C ALA A 84 -10.15 -7.17 4.17
N VAL A 85 -11.34 -6.59 4.08
CA VAL A 85 -11.67 -5.25 4.62
C VAL A 85 -12.26 -5.31 6.04
N ASN A 86 -12.38 -6.52 6.62
CA ASN A 86 -13.01 -6.78 7.92
C ASN A 86 -14.43 -6.19 8.06
N ALA A 87 -15.23 -6.33 7.00
CA ALA A 87 -16.59 -5.81 6.92
C ALA A 87 -17.61 -6.81 7.50
N THR A 88 -17.64 -6.95 8.83
CA THR A 88 -18.51 -7.89 9.54
C THR A 88 -19.95 -7.39 9.68
N ASP A 89 -20.14 -6.09 9.87
CA ASP A 89 -21.45 -5.50 10.13
C ASP A 89 -22.19 -5.11 8.85
N LYS A 90 -23.53 -5.06 8.91
CA LYS A 90 -24.40 -4.63 7.80
C LYS A 90 -23.99 -3.26 7.23
N ARG A 91 -23.56 -2.33 8.10
CA ARG A 91 -23.10 -0.99 7.70
C ARG A 91 -21.80 -1.04 6.90
N SER A 92 -20.82 -1.82 7.34
CA SER A 92 -19.55 -1.98 6.62
C SER A 92 -19.73 -2.74 5.31
N GLN A 93 -20.58 -3.76 5.28
CA GLN A 93 -20.92 -4.50 4.06
C GLN A 93 -21.57 -3.59 3.01
N GLN A 94 -22.47 -2.70 3.43
CA GLN A 94 -23.06 -1.69 2.55
C GLN A 94 -22.00 -0.69 2.05
N SER A 95 -21.05 -0.31 2.90
CA SER A 95 -19.94 0.57 2.50
C SER A 95 -19.06 -0.07 1.42
N VAL A 96 -18.73 -1.36 1.56
CA VAL A 96 -18.01 -2.15 0.55
C VAL A 96 -18.82 -2.26 -0.74
N ALA A 97 -20.13 -2.52 -0.66
CA ALA A 97 -20.99 -2.56 -1.84
C ALA A 97 -21.01 -1.22 -2.61
N ASN A 98 -21.11 -0.11 -1.88
CA ASN A 98 -21.06 1.24 -2.46
C ASN A 98 -19.68 1.55 -3.06
N ALA A 99 -18.60 1.07 -2.45
CA ALA A 99 -17.24 1.20 -2.98
C ALA A 99 -17.08 0.43 -4.31
N LEU A 100 -17.54 -0.82 -4.37
CA LEU A 100 -17.49 -1.64 -5.58
C LEU A 100 -18.29 -1.01 -6.74
N ALA A 101 -19.50 -0.51 -6.45
CA ALA A 101 -20.32 0.18 -7.43
C ALA A 101 -19.63 1.44 -7.98
N ALA A 102 -18.97 2.21 -7.10
CA ALA A 102 -18.23 3.40 -7.50
C ALA A 102 -16.99 3.09 -8.33
N LEU A 103 -16.23 2.03 -7.99
CA LEU A 103 -15.06 1.60 -8.74
C LEU A 103 -15.44 1.09 -10.14
N LYS A 104 -16.56 0.36 -10.24
CA LYS A 104 -17.12 -0.05 -11.53
C LYS A 104 -17.56 1.15 -12.36
N LYS A 105 -18.25 2.12 -11.76
CA LYS A 105 -18.65 3.37 -12.44
C LYS A 105 -17.44 4.19 -12.92
N ALA A 106 -16.35 4.15 -12.18
CA ALA A 106 -15.10 4.82 -12.55
C ALA A 106 -14.29 4.08 -13.63
N GLY A 107 -14.72 2.88 -14.07
CA GLY A 107 -14.00 2.08 -15.06
C GLY A 107 -12.69 1.48 -14.56
N LEU A 108 -12.50 1.38 -13.24
CA LEU A 108 -11.27 0.84 -12.64
C LEU A 108 -11.35 -0.67 -12.38
N VAL A 109 -12.57 -1.20 -12.26
CA VAL A 109 -12.84 -2.59 -11.91
C VAL A 109 -14.01 -3.09 -12.76
N GLU A 110 -13.86 -4.30 -13.28
CA GLU A 110 -14.93 -5.05 -13.93
C GLU A 110 -15.48 -6.14 -13.01
N SER A 111 -16.74 -6.50 -13.22
CA SER A 111 -17.42 -7.54 -12.45
C SER A 111 -17.99 -8.59 -13.38
N ASN A 112 -17.59 -9.85 -13.23
CA ASN A 112 -18.18 -10.99 -13.94
C ASN A 112 -18.63 -12.05 -12.93
N GLN A 113 -19.92 -12.40 -12.90
CA GLN A 113 -20.50 -13.40 -11.99
C GLN A 113 -20.12 -13.23 -10.50
N GLY A 114 -19.99 -11.98 -10.02
CA GLY A 114 -19.63 -11.69 -8.62
C GLY A 114 -18.13 -11.75 -8.30
N ILE A 115 -17.29 -11.96 -9.33
CA ILE A 115 -15.84 -11.84 -9.28
C ILE A 115 -15.46 -10.46 -9.81
N TYR A 116 -14.63 -9.74 -9.05
CA TYR A 116 -14.16 -8.39 -9.38
C TYR A 116 -12.71 -8.43 -9.84
N LYS A 117 -12.41 -7.84 -10.99
CA LYS A 117 -11.07 -7.79 -11.58
C LYS A 117 -10.68 -6.34 -11.91
N PRO A 118 -9.39 -5.96 -11.82
CA PRO A 118 -8.94 -4.67 -12.34
C PRO A 118 -9.15 -4.60 -13.85
N VAL A 119 -9.55 -3.44 -14.36
CA VAL A 119 -9.56 -3.19 -15.81
C VAL A 119 -8.13 -2.93 -16.24
N SER A 120 -7.57 -3.81 -17.07
CA SER A 120 -6.27 -3.56 -17.70
C SER A 120 -6.43 -2.36 -18.65
N GLN A 121 -5.76 -1.25 -18.32
CA GLN A 121 -5.58 -0.14 -19.27
C GLN A 121 -4.58 -0.52 -20.36
#